data_AF-A0A6V7ICL9-F1
#
_entry.id   AF-A0A6V7ICL9-F1
#
_cell.length_a   1.000
_cell.length_b   1.000
_cell.length_c   1.000
_cell.angle_alpha   90.00
_cell.angle_beta   90.00
_cell.angle_gamma   90.00
#
_symmetry.space_group_name_H-M   'P 1'
#
loop_
_entity.id
_entity.type
_entity.pdbx_description
1 polymer ?
#
loop_
_entity_poly.entity_id
_entity_poly.type
_entity_poly.pdbx_seq_one_letter_code
_entity_poly.pdbx_strand_id
1 'polypeptide(L)'
;NDVHILKPGDKVGASEATLLNMLNISPFSYGLLVEQVYDSGTIFAPEILDIKPEDLREKFMAGVANLASVCLAIGYPTVASAPHSIANGFKNLLAVAAVTEVEFAEAATIKEYIK
;
A
#
# COMPACT_ATOMS: atom_id res chain seq x y z
N ASN A 1 -29.42 7.91 -16.68
CA ASN A 1 -28.21 8.71 -16.47
C ASN A 1 -28.18 9.01 -14.99
N ASP A 2 -27.20 8.51 -14.25
CA ASP A 2 -27.11 8.77 -12.81
C ASP A 2 -26.71 10.23 -12.59
N VAL A 3 -27.61 11.02 -12.01
CA VAL A 3 -27.38 12.43 -11.71
C VAL A 3 -27.08 12.55 -10.23
N HIS A 4 -25.92 13.09 -9.89
CA HIS A 4 -25.53 13.33 -8.51
C HIS A 4 -26.33 14.51 -7.95
N ILE A 5 -27.23 14.24 -7.00
CA ILE A 5 -28.18 15.24 -6.47
C ILE A 5 -27.50 16.15 -5.43
N LEU A 6 -26.56 15.62 -4.64
CA LEU A 6 -25.89 16.32 -3.53
C LEU A 6 -24.42 15.90 -3.45
N LYS A 7 -23.52 16.81 -3.07
CA LYS A 7 -22.11 16.47 -2.77
C LYS A 7 -21.88 16.33 -1.26
N PRO A 8 -20.83 15.62 -0.82
CA PRO A 8 -20.45 15.58 0.59
C PRO A 8 -20.21 17.00 1.13
N GLY A 9 -20.95 17.38 2.17
CA GLY A 9 -20.86 18.71 2.80
C GLY A 9 -21.96 19.70 2.42
N ASP A 10 -22.76 19.41 1.39
CA ASP A 10 -23.91 20.25 1.04
C ASP A 10 -25.07 20.04 2.03
N LYS A 11 -25.71 21.14 2.47
CA LYS A 11 -26.89 21.07 3.32
C LYS A 11 -28.08 20.57 2.51
N VAL A 12 -28.73 19.51 2.99
CA VAL A 12 -29.94 18.96 2.37
C VAL A 12 -31.10 19.96 2.54
N GLY A 13 -31.66 20.43 1.42
CA GLY A 13 -32.83 21.28 1.39
C GLY A 13 -34.14 20.51 1.63
N ALA A 14 -35.19 21.21 2.06
CA ALA A 14 -36.50 20.59 2.33
C ALA A 14 -37.13 19.95 1.08
N SER A 15 -36.91 20.54 -0.10
CA SER A 15 -37.39 20.03 -1.39
C SER A 15 -36.75 18.69 -1.73
N GLU A 16 -35.43 18.59 -1.60
CA GLU A 16 -34.64 17.40 -1.94
C GLU A 16 -34.92 16.24 -1.00
N ALA A 17 -35.04 16.52 0.31
CA ALA A 17 -35.41 15.51 1.31
C ALA A 17 -36.81 14.92 1.05
N THR A 18 -37.77 15.77 0.65
CA THR A 18 -39.13 15.33 0.35
C THR A 18 -39.17 14.47 -0.91
N LEU A 19 -38.42 14.83 -1.95
CA LEU A 19 -38.29 14.06 -3.19
C LEU A 19 -37.64 12.68 -2.94
N LEU A 20 -36.57 12.62 -2.14
CA LEU A 20 -35.91 11.35 -1.77
C LEU A 20 -36.84 10.42 -0.97
N ASN A 21 -37.63 10.98 -0.06
CA ASN A 21 -38.64 10.22 0.69
C ASN A 21 -39.74 9.68 -0.22
N MET A 22 -40.23 10.46 -1.19
CA MET A 22 -41.25 9.99 -2.15
C MET A 22 -40.72 8.88 -3.07
N LEU A 23 -39.41 8.86 -3.33
CA LEU A 23 -38.74 7.81 -4.11
C LEU A 23 -38.37 6.57 -3.27
N ASN A 24 -38.67 6.56 -1.96
CA ASN A 24 -38.24 5.54 -1.00
C ASN A 24 -36.71 5.31 -0.97
N ILE A 25 -35.93 6.36 -1.24
CA ILE A 25 -34.46 6.31 -1.19
C ILE A 25 -33.99 6.95 0.11
N SER A 26 -33.43 6.15 1.02
CA SER A 26 -32.84 6.60 2.28
C SER A 26 -31.32 6.45 2.24
N PRO A 27 -30.56 7.47 1.82
CA PRO A 27 -29.12 7.35 1.58
C PRO A 27 -28.25 7.46 2.85
N PHE A 28 -28.85 7.79 4.00
CA PHE A 28 -28.13 7.95 5.26
C PHE A 28 -28.55 6.91 6.28
N SER A 29 -27.57 6.27 6.93
CA SER A 29 -27.78 5.49 8.15
C SER A 29 -27.55 6.39 9.36
N TYR A 30 -28.53 6.44 10.25
CA TYR A 30 -28.42 7.14 11.52
C TYR A 30 -27.89 6.19 12.59
N GLY A 31 -26.92 6.66 13.36
CA GLY A 31 -26.29 5.92 14.45
C GLY A 31 -25.59 6.88 15.41
N LEU A 32 -25.02 6.36 16.50
CA LEU A 32 -24.17 7.16 17.37
C LEU A 32 -22.81 7.37 16.70
N LEU A 33 -22.45 8.64 16.53
CA LEU A 33 -21.08 9.03 16.18
C LEU A 33 -20.26 9.07 17.46
N VAL A 34 -19.23 8.25 17.54
CA VAL A 34 -18.31 8.23 18.66
C VAL A 34 -17.36 9.42 18.52
N GLU A 35 -17.34 10.34 19.49
CA GLU A 35 -16.43 11.49 19.48
C GLU A 35 -15.09 11.19 20.16
N GLN A 36 -15.11 10.46 21.26
CA GLN A 36 -13.92 10.04 22.01
C GLN A 36 -14.16 8.69 22.66
N VAL A 37 -13.11 7.88 22.74
CA VAL A 37 -13.14 6.59 23.43
C VAL A 37 -12.16 6.64 24.59
N TYR A 38 -12.63 6.30 25.79
CA TYR A 38 -11.78 6.08 26.94
C TYR A 38 -11.67 4.58 27.19
N ASP A 39 -10.44 4.07 27.21
CA ASP A 39 -10.17 2.70 27.60
C ASP A 39 -8.88 2.65 28.44
N SER A 40 -8.97 1.98 29.58
CA SER A 40 -7.85 1.62 30.47
C SER A 40 -6.88 2.76 30.82
N GLY A 41 -7.38 3.98 31.01
CA GLY A 41 -6.56 5.16 31.39
C GLY A 41 -6.08 6.01 30.21
N THR A 42 -6.40 5.61 28.98
CA THR A 42 -6.02 6.32 27.76
C THR A 42 -7.24 6.79 26.98
N ILE A 43 -7.14 7.99 26.39
CA ILE A 43 -8.17 8.57 25.53
C ILE A 43 -7.72 8.40 24.08
N PHE A 44 -8.58 7.78 23.28
CA PHE A 44 -8.37 7.49 21.87
C PHE A 44 -9.29 8.34 21.00
N ALA A 45 -8.74 8.77 19.86
CA ALA A 45 -9.55 9.36 18.79
C ALA A 45 -10.37 8.26 18.09
N PRO A 46 -11.56 8.58 17.56
CA PRO A 46 -12.42 7.61 16.87
C PRO A 46 -11.74 6.93 15.68
N GLU A 47 -10.81 7.63 15.03
CA GLU A 47 -10.03 7.13 13.87
C GLU A 47 -9.27 5.84 14.17
N ILE A 48 -8.90 5.59 15.43
CA ILE A 48 -8.18 4.36 15.83
C ILE A 48 -9.08 3.13 15.72
N LEU A 49 -10.40 3.28 15.85
CA LEU A 49 -11.35 2.18 15.69
C LEU A 49 -11.51 1.74 14.24
N ASP A 50 -11.23 2.64 13.29
CA ASP A 50 -11.36 2.39 11.85
C ASP A 50 -10.09 1.78 11.22
N ILE A 51 -9.07 1.45 12.02
CA ILE A 51 -7.84 0.83 11.53
C ILE A 51 -8.15 -0.58 11.02
N LYS A 52 -7.83 -0.85 9.77
CA LYS A 52 -8.00 -2.18 9.18
C LYS A 52 -6.71 -3.00 9.20
N PRO A 53 -6.79 -4.34 9.20
CA PRO A 53 -5.61 -5.21 9.13
C PRO A 53 -4.74 -4.95 7.90
N GLU A 54 -5.34 -4.50 6.80
CA GLU A 54 -4.63 -4.17 5.56
C GLU A 54 -3.67 -2.98 5.74
N ASP A 55 -4.11 -1.93 6.44
CA ASP A 55 -3.30 -0.75 6.73
C ASP A 55 -2.07 -1.10 7.58
N LEU A 56 -2.24 -2.05 8.51
CA LEU A 56 -1.15 -2.55 9.33
C LEU A 56 -0.15 -3.37 8.50
N ARG A 57 -0.65 -4.20 7.59
CA ARG A 57 0.19 -5.01 6.70
C ARG A 57 1.03 -4.13 5.79
N GLU A 58 0.46 -3.08 5.22
CA GLU A 58 1.19 -2.17 4.33
C GLU A 58 2.34 -1.47 5.07
N LYS A 59 2.06 -0.91 6.25
CA LYS A 59 3.07 -0.28 7.10
C LYS A 59 4.17 -1.26 7.51
N PHE A 60 3.79 -2.49 7.85
CA PHE A 60 4.75 -3.53 8.21
C PHE A 60 5.66 -3.89 7.03
N MET A 61 5.09 -4.12 5.85
CA MET A 61 5.86 -4.44 4.64
C MET A 61 6.79 -3.30 4.24
N ALA A 62 6.37 -2.05 4.39
CA ALA A 62 7.22 -0.88 4.17
C ALA A 62 8.42 -0.88 5.14
N GLY A 63 8.19 -1.21 6.42
CA GLY A 63 9.25 -1.38 7.40
C GLY A 63 10.26 -2.47 7.03
N VAL A 64 9.77 -3.63 6.58
CA VAL A 64 10.63 -4.75 6.15
C VAL A 64 11.45 -4.36 4.92
N ALA A 65 10.87 -3.66 3.95
CA ALA A 65 11.59 -3.19 2.76
C ALA A 65 12.72 -2.22 3.12
N ASN A 66 12.47 -1.29 4.04
CA ASN A 66 13.49 -0.37 4.54
C ASN A 66 14.61 -1.09 5.31
N LEU A 67 14.27 -2.09 6.12
CA LEU A 67 15.27 -2.90 6.79
C LEU A 67 16.13 -3.68 5.78
N ALA A 68 15.50 -4.31 4.78
CA ALA A 68 16.19 -5.07 3.76
C ALA A 68 17.15 -4.20 2.94
N SER A 69 16.77 -2.96 2.61
CA SER A 69 17.62 -2.01 1.87
C SER A 69 18.84 -1.57 2.70
N VAL A 70 18.65 -1.27 3.99
CA VAL A 70 19.75 -0.94 4.89
C VAL A 70 20.69 -2.13 5.05
N CYS A 71 20.16 -3.32 5.32
CA CYS A 71 20.94 -4.55 5.46
C CYS A 71 21.76 -4.88 4.20
N LEU A 72 21.19 -4.65 3.01
CA LEU A 72 21.91 -4.81 1.75
C LEU A 72 23.04 -3.79 1.60
N ALA A 73 22.82 -2.53 1.95
CA ALA A 73 23.82 -1.46 1.85
C ALA A 73 25.01 -1.68 2.80
N ILE A 74 24.76 -2.14 4.03
CA ILE A 74 25.83 -2.46 5.01
C ILE A 74 26.48 -3.83 4.76
N GLY A 75 25.95 -4.63 3.82
CA GLY A 75 26.46 -5.97 3.52
C GLY A 75 26.19 -7.00 4.64
N TYR A 76 25.23 -6.75 5.52
CA TYR A 76 24.91 -7.65 6.63
C TYR A 76 23.82 -8.66 6.19
N PRO A 77 24.12 -9.97 6.18
CA PRO A 77 23.20 -10.98 5.69
C PRO A 77 22.12 -11.30 6.74
N THR A 78 20.91 -10.77 6.53
CA THR A 78 19.70 -11.15 7.25
C THR A 78 18.82 -12.01 6.33
N VAL A 79 17.80 -12.67 6.89
CA VAL A 79 16.85 -13.48 6.10
C VAL A 79 16.18 -12.64 4.99
N ALA A 80 15.96 -11.35 5.25
CA ALA A 80 15.40 -10.43 4.27
C ALA A 80 16.42 -9.96 3.23
N SER A 81 17.70 -9.75 3.58
CA SER A 81 18.72 -9.22 2.65
C SER A 81 19.46 -10.29 1.86
N ALA A 82 19.60 -11.53 2.37
CA ALA A 82 20.32 -12.62 1.72
C ALA A 82 19.92 -12.86 0.24
N PRO A 83 18.62 -12.97 -0.12
CA PRO A 83 18.24 -13.16 -1.53
C PRO A 83 18.61 -11.95 -2.40
N HIS A 84 18.51 -10.73 -1.85
CA HIS A 84 18.87 -9.50 -2.58
C HIS A 84 20.38 -9.40 -2.81
N SER A 85 21.21 -9.80 -1.85
CA SER A 85 22.67 -9.82 -2.00
C SER A 85 23.13 -10.77 -3.10
N ILE A 86 22.55 -11.98 -3.17
CA ILE A 86 22.86 -12.97 -4.21
C ILE A 86 22.43 -12.45 -5.58
N ALA A 87 21.21 -11.92 -5.69
CA ALA A 87 20.70 -11.36 -6.93
C ALA A 87 21.55 -10.18 -7.43
N ASN A 88 22.06 -9.34 -6.52
CA ASN A 88 22.93 -8.22 -6.89
C ASN A 88 24.32 -8.70 -7.35
N GLY A 89 24.88 -9.71 -6.69
CA GLY A 89 26.11 -10.37 -7.14
C GLY A 89 25.97 -10.95 -8.55
N PHE A 90 24.84 -11.62 -8.83
CA PHE A 90 24.52 -12.15 -10.15
C PHE A 90 24.36 -11.03 -11.20
N LYS A 91 23.67 -9.93 -10.87
CA LYS A 91 23.55 -8.75 -11.75
C LYS A 91 24.91 -8.14 -12.11
N ASN A 92 25.83 -8.06 -11.14
CA ASN A 92 27.17 -7.52 -11.39
C ASN A 92 27.97 -8.42 -12.34
N LEU A 93 27.90 -9.75 -12.16
CA LEU A 93 28.55 -10.70 -13.07
C LEU A 93 27.95 -10.63 -14.48
N LEU A 94 26.62 -10.52 -14.58
CA LEU A 94 25.92 -10.30 -15.85
C LEU A 94 26.32 -9.00 -16.54
N ALA A 95 26.46 -7.91 -15.79
CA ALA A 95 26.88 -6.62 -16.35
C ALA A 95 28.31 -6.71 -16.95
N VAL A 96 29.22 -7.41 -16.26
CA VAL A 96 30.58 -7.67 -16.79
C VAL A 96 30.53 -8.57 -18.01
N ALA A 97 29.72 -9.63 -17.98
CA ALA A 97 29.54 -10.54 -19.10
C ALA A 97 28.85 -9.87 -20.31
N ALA A 98 28.02 -8.85 -20.11
CA ALA A 98 27.40 -8.10 -21.20
C ALA A 98 28.41 -7.19 -21.94
N VAL A 99 29.38 -6.63 -21.23
CA VAL A 99 30.43 -5.77 -21.82
C VAL A 99 31.59 -6.60 -22.39
N THR A 100 31.78 -7.83 -21.91
CA THR A 100 32.87 -8.71 -22.34
C THR A 100 32.38 -9.87 -23.24
N GLU A 101 33.23 -10.37 -24.12
CA GLU A 101 32.94 -11.53 -24.99
C GLU A 101 32.95 -12.87 -24.22
N VAL A 102 32.88 -12.87 -22.88
CA VAL A 102 32.89 -14.10 -22.07
C VAL A 102 31.52 -14.76 -22.14
N GLU A 103 31.47 -16.01 -22.61
CA GLU A 103 30.23 -16.80 -22.66
C GLU A 103 30.00 -17.52 -21.33
N PHE A 104 28.79 -17.36 -20.78
CA PHE A 104 28.33 -18.09 -19.61
C PHE A 104 26.91 -18.61 -19.87
N ALA A 105 26.60 -19.85 -19.44
CA ALA A 105 25.32 -20.50 -19.73
C ALA A 105 24.10 -19.66 -19.30
N GLU A 106 24.23 -18.94 -18.19
CA GLU A 106 23.17 -18.09 -17.63
C GLU A 106 23.17 -16.65 -18.19
N ALA A 107 24.24 -16.24 -18.89
CA ALA A 107 24.34 -14.94 -19.56
C ALA A 107 24.00 -15.00 -21.05
N ALA A 108 23.93 -16.20 -21.63
CA ALA A 108 23.59 -16.41 -23.04
C ALA A 108 22.20 -15.83 -23.41
N THR A 109 21.21 -16.05 -22.55
CA THR A 109 19.85 -15.49 -22.72
C THR A 109 19.85 -13.96 -22.74
N ILE A 110 20.61 -13.31 -21.86
CA ILE A 110 20.65 -11.83 -21.82
C ILE A 110 21.46 -11.26 -22.99
N LYS A 111 22.52 -11.94 -23.46
CA LYS A 111 23.23 -11.56 -24.69
C LYS A 111 22.35 -11.64 -25.93
N GLU A 112 21.43 -12.61 -26.00
CA GLU A 112 20.44 -12.69 -27.10
C GLU A 112 19.44 -11.53 -27.10
N TYR A 113 19.06 -11.00 -25.94
CA TYR A 113 18.16 -9.82 -25.85
C TYR A 113 18.85 -8.48 -26.12
N ILE A 114 20.18 -8.41 -26.02
CA ILE A 114 20.96 -7.18 -26.25
C ILE A 114 21.46 -7.07 -27.70
N LYS A 115 21.40 -8.16 -28.47
CA LYS A 115 21.84 -8.22 -29.87
C LYS A 115 20.81 -7.64 -30.85
#